data_AF-A0A428RST5-F1
#
_entry.id   AF-A0A428RST5-F1
#
_cell.length_a   1.000
_cell.length_b   1.000
_cell.length_c   1.000
_cell.angle_alpha   90.00
_cell.angle_beta   90.00
_cell.angle_gamma   90.00
#
_symmetry.space_group_name_H-M   'P 1'
#
loop_
_entity.id
_entity.type
_entity.pdbx_description
1 polymer ?
#
loop_
_entity_poly.entity_id
_entity_poly.type
_entity_poly.pdbx_seq_one_letter_code
_entity_poly.pdbx_strand_id
1 'polypeptide(L)'
;MDKARILLVGCGGIGCMAALNLEYGGRAAVTAVLRSSYQIVKERGFTINSVDHGKVRGFRPTEILNSVPDVSQAGVMPFDYIICATKNMPDIGPPIADLIRPAVTPGHSTILLLQNGLNIEVPLFETFPENVILSGISICGSSEPVTGTIEHTLHDELRVGPFRDEGDAADRARDFVARYGAGGRCTCHFDSNVAFSRWRKLLYNAVYNPVGALTDLDTGDMQLCPGLVDDVVRPAMKEIQAAAAAYGQEIPDNAIEAMITTEPIEAHVPPSMLVDVRKGQYIEFENLIGEPLKAAKARQVQTPILQNLYSLARSYQWKVKAKRSA
;
A
#
# COMPACT_ATOMS: atom_id res chain seq x y z
N MET A 1 -26.54 8.95 11.29
CA MET A 1 -25.73 9.37 10.13
C MET A 1 -25.72 8.21 9.16
N ASP A 2 -26.00 8.46 7.89
CA ASP A 2 -25.98 7.41 6.88
C ASP A 2 -24.55 6.87 6.68
N LYS A 3 -24.46 5.56 6.47
CA LYS A 3 -23.18 4.87 6.21
C LYS A 3 -22.66 5.29 4.83
N ALA A 4 -21.36 5.61 4.74
CA ALA A 4 -20.74 5.84 3.44
C ALA A 4 -20.68 4.53 2.65
N ARG A 5 -20.96 4.58 1.35
CA ARG A 5 -20.81 3.47 0.42
C ARG A 5 -19.38 3.42 -0.07
N ILE A 6 -18.68 2.33 0.22
CA ILE A 6 -17.27 2.18 -0.07
C ILE A 6 -17.06 0.98 -0.99
N LEU A 7 -16.47 1.22 -2.16
CA LEU A 7 -15.93 0.15 -3.00
C LEU A 7 -14.48 -0.12 -2.58
N LEU A 8 -14.15 -1.36 -2.21
CA LEU A 8 -12.78 -1.77 -1.90
C LEU A 8 -12.26 -2.75 -2.96
N VAL A 9 -11.29 -2.31 -3.75
CA VAL A 9 -10.65 -3.11 -4.80
C VAL A 9 -9.32 -3.66 -4.30
N GLY A 10 -9.26 -4.97 -4.09
CA GLY A 10 -8.09 -5.68 -3.58
C GLY A 10 -8.20 -6.03 -2.10
N CYS A 11 -8.90 -7.12 -1.79
CA CYS A 11 -9.11 -7.59 -0.41
C CYS A 11 -8.05 -8.64 0.02
N GLY A 12 -6.76 -8.29 -0.10
CA GLY A 12 -5.64 -9.04 0.51
C GLY A 12 -5.46 -8.65 1.98
N GLY A 13 -4.24 -8.77 2.55
CA GLY A 13 -3.96 -8.37 3.94
C GLY A 13 -4.46 -6.96 4.30
N ILE A 14 -3.88 -5.93 3.65
CA ILE A 14 -4.23 -4.52 3.88
C ILE A 14 -5.71 -4.23 3.58
N GLY A 15 -6.22 -4.69 2.43
CA GLY A 15 -7.61 -4.44 2.06
C GLY A 15 -8.63 -5.12 2.98
N CYS A 16 -8.33 -6.31 3.49
CA CYS A 16 -9.19 -7.01 4.44
C CYS A 16 -9.22 -6.30 5.79
N MET A 17 -8.06 -5.84 6.29
CA MET A 17 -8.01 -5.03 7.52
C MET A 17 -8.74 -3.69 7.35
N ALA A 18 -8.60 -3.03 6.20
CA ALA A 18 -9.35 -1.81 5.90
C ALA A 18 -10.87 -2.06 5.89
N ALA A 19 -11.32 -3.13 5.23
CA ALA A 19 -12.73 -3.51 5.24
C ALA A 19 -13.24 -3.83 6.67
N LEU A 20 -12.45 -4.55 7.47
CA LEU A 20 -12.79 -4.88 8.85
C LEU A 20 -12.98 -3.62 9.71
N ASN A 21 -12.02 -2.69 9.67
CA ASN A 21 -12.07 -1.45 10.44
C ASN A 21 -13.26 -0.58 10.04
N LEU A 22 -13.51 -0.43 8.74
CA LEU A 22 -14.63 0.36 8.22
C LEU A 22 -15.99 -0.23 8.59
N GLU A 23 -16.15 -1.55 8.52
CA GLU A 23 -17.39 -2.25 8.91
C GLU A 23 -17.60 -2.20 10.43
N TYR A 24 -16.57 -2.48 11.23
CA TYR A 24 -16.67 -2.48 12.70
C TYR A 24 -16.84 -1.07 13.27
N GLY A 25 -16.37 -0.05 12.57
CA GLY A 25 -16.65 1.34 12.90
C GLY A 25 -18.12 1.74 12.71
N GLY A 26 -18.91 0.94 11.98
CA GLY A 26 -20.35 1.15 11.81
C GLY A 26 -20.74 2.37 10.98
N ARG A 27 -19.78 3.08 10.39
CA ARG A 27 -19.98 4.31 9.60
C ARG A 27 -19.78 4.12 8.09
N ALA A 28 -19.51 2.91 7.65
CA ALA A 28 -19.37 2.54 6.26
C ALA A 28 -20.12 1.24 5.97
N ALA A 29 -20.47 1.06 4.69
CA ALA A 29 -20.94 -0.18 4.10
C ALA A 29 -19.98 -0.52 2.96
N VAL A 30 -19.20 -1.60 3.13
CA VAL A 30 -18.12 -1.96 2.21
C VAL A 30 -18.60 -3.00 1.21
N THR A 31 -18.53 -2.65 -0.07
CA THR A 31 -18.57 -3.58 -1.19
C THR A 31 -17.14 -3.93 -1.57
N ALA A 32 -16.70 -5.15 -1.27
CA ALA A 32 -15.34 -5.60 -1.57
C ALA A 32 -15.29 -6.40 -2.89
N VAL A 33 -14.31 -6.11 -3.74
CA VAL A 33 -14.03 -6.88 -4.96
C VAL A 33 -12.90 -7.87 -4.68
N LEU A 34 -13.22 -9.15 -4.77
CA LEU A 34 -12.30 -10.27 -4.50
C LEU A 34 -12.07 -11.07 -5.77
N ARG A 35 -10.83 -11.56 -5.95
CA ARG A 35 -10.49 -12.51 -7.01
C ARG A 35 -10.34 -13.93 -6.45
N SER A 36 -9.12 -14.33 -6.15
CA SER A 36 -8.74 -15.66 -5.63
C SER A 36 -9.50 -16.08 -4.38
N SER A 37 -9.85 -15.15 -3.49
CA SER A 37 -10.55 -15.43 -2.23
C SER A 37 -12.08 -15.37 -2.33
N TYR A 38 -12.66 -15.00 -3.48
CA TYR A 38 -14.11 -14.76 -3.60
C TYR A 38 -14.97 -15.95 -3.16
N GLN A 39 -14.69 -17.17 -3.67
CA GLN A 39 -15.51 -18.34 -3.36
C GLN A 39 -15.41 -18.73 -1.87
N ILE A 40 -14.19 -18.73 -1.32
CA ILE A 40 -13.96 -19.07 0.09
C ILE A 40 -14.64 -18.06 1.00
N VAL A 41 -14.52 -16.76 0.70
CA VAL A 41 -15.13 -15.69 1.52
C VAL A 41 -16.65 -15.69 1.38
N LYS A 42 -17.19 -16.01 0.21
CA LYS A 42 -18.64 -16.19 0.02
C LYS A 42 -19.17 -17.30 0.91
N GLU A 43 -18.57 -18.48 0.87
CA GLU A 43 -19.03 -19.64 1.63
C GLU A 43 -18.77 -19.54 3.13
N ARG A 44 -17.60 -19.05 3.53
CA ARG A 44 -17.12 -19.15 4.93
C ARG A 44 -16.78 -17.82 5.57
N GLY A 45 -16.56 -16.76 4.80
CA GLY A 45 -16.00 -15.50 5.26
C GLY A 45 -14.49 -15.60 5.53
N PHE A 46 -13.86 -14.47 5.82
CA PHE A 46 -12.47 -14.43 6.23
C PHE A 46 -12.30 -14.99 7.65
N THR A 47 -11.17 -15.66 7.87
CA THR A 47 -10.60 -15.87 9.21
C THR A 47 -9.49 -14.86 9.41
N ILE A 48 -9.53 -14.08 10.48
CA ILE A 48 -8.56 -13.04 10.75
C ILE A 48 -7.99 -13.27 12.15
N ASN A 49 -6.68 -13.49 12.25
CA ASN A 49 -5.94 -13.47 13.49
C ASN A 49 -5.26 -12.10 13.58
N SER A 50 -5.68 -11.27 14.53
CA SER A 50 -5.31 -9.86 14.58
C SER A 50 -4.83 -9.45 15.96
N VAL A 51 -3.72 -8.70 16.01
CA VAL A 51 -3.25 -8.04 17.24
C VAL A 51 -4.30 -7.08 17.80
N ASP A 52 -5.05 -6.39 16.93
CA ASP A 52 -6.00 -5.34 17.33
C ASP A 52 -7.40 -5.88 17.65
N HIS A 53 -7.83 -6.91 16.91
CA HIS A 53 -9.20 -7.43 16.92
C HIS A 53 -9.33 -8.83 17.52
N GLY A 54 -8.22 -9.45 17.90
CA GLY A 54 -8.18 -10.85 18.30
C GLY A 54 -8.52 -11.78 17.14
N LYS A 55 -9.22 -12.88 17.45
CA LYS A 55 -9.58 -13.89 16.45
C LYS A 55 -11.00 -13.66 15.93
N VAL A 56 -11.09 -13.22 14.67
CA VAL A 56 -12.37 -13.02 13.97
C VAL A 56 -12.58 -14.18 13.01
N ARG A 57 -13.78 -14.78 13.05
CA ARG A 57 -14.16 -15.89 12.16
C ARG A 57 -15.39 -15.52 11.36
N GLY A 58 -15.37 -15.85 10.08
CA GLY A 58 -16.50 -15.66 9.18
C GLY A 58 -16.81 -14.20 8.85
N PHE A 59 -15.82 -13.31 8.98
CA PHE A 59 -15.98 -11.91 8.62
C PHE A 59 -16.31 -11.76 7.14
N ARG A 60 -17.33 -10.96 6.83
CA ARG A 60 -17.69 -10.55 5.48
C ARG A 60 -17.96 -9.05 5.48
N PRO A 61 -17.46 -8.31 4.49
CA PRO A 61 -17.96 -6.98 4.17
C PRO A 61 -19.47 -7.03 3.87
N THR A 62 -20.13 -5.87 3.92
CA THR A 62 -21.56 -5.71 3.59
C THR A 62 -21.91 -6.42 2.28
N GLU A 63 -21.05 -6.29 1.28
CA GLU A 63 -21.19 -6.96 0.00
C GLU A 63 -19.83 -7.46 -0.51
N ILE A 64 -19.85 -8.59 -1.22
CA ILE A 64 -18.69 -9.12 -1.92
C ILE A 64 -19.02 -9.35 -3.39
N LEU A 65 -18.11 -8.93 -4.27
CA LEU A 65 -18.21 -9.09 -5.72
C LEU A 65 -16.95 -9.76 -6.26
N ASN A 66 -17.05 -10.37 -7.44
CA ASN A 66 -15.91 -10.93 -8.17
C ASN A 66 -15.39 -10.02 -9.29
N SER A 67 -16.05 -8.89 -9.53
CA SER A 67 -15.65 -7.86 -10.49
C SER A 67 -16.07 -6.48 -9.99
N VAL A 68 -15.41 -5.44 -10.51
CA VAL A 68 -15.80 -4.05 -10.24
C VAL A 68 -17.19 -3.78 -10.86
N PRO A 69 -18.15 -3.24 -10.10
CA PRO A 69 -19.48 -2.91 -10.62
C PRO A 69 -19.43 -1.64 -11.49
N ASP A 70 -20.37 -1.52 -12.41
CA ASP A 70 -20.52 -0.38 -13.31
C ASP A 70 -21.67 0.52 -12.82
N VAL A 71 -21.35 1.75 -12.41
CA VAL A 71 -22.34 2.71 -11.87
C VAL A 71 -23.30 3.24 -12.95
N SER A 72 -23.03 2.99 -14.23
CA SER A 72 -23.98 3.31 -15.30
C SER A 72 -25.13 2.30 -15.40
N GLN A 73 -24.98 1.12 -14.78
CA GLN A 73 -26.00 0.08 -14.78
C GLN A 73 -27.12 0.39 -13.79
N ALA A 74 -28.36 0.08 -14.18
CA ALA A 74 -29.53 0.29 -13.32
C ALA A 74 -29.40 -0.47 -12.00
N GLY A 75 -29.62 0.23 -10.89
CA GLY A 75 -29.57 -0.33 -9.53
C GLY A 75 -28.20 -0.29 -8.85
N VAL A 76 -27.14 0.13 -9.54
CA VAL A 76 -25.82 0.38 -8.92
C VAL A 76 -25.76 1.82 -8.43
N MET A 77 -25.90 2.02 -7.12
CA MET A 77 -25.76 3.34 -6.51
C MET A 77 -24.28 3.77 -6.46
N PRO A 78 -23.98 5.07 -6.67
CA PRO A 78 -22.62 5.60 -6.55
C PRO A 78 -21.91 5.25 -5.25
N PHE A 79 -20.58 5.27 -5.30
CA PHE A 79 -19.72 5.09 -4.14
C PHE A 79 -19.12 6.43 -3.70
N ASP A 80 -19.20 6.72 -2.40
CA ASP A 80 -18.57 7.89 -1.79
C ASP A 80 -17.04 7.76 -1.80
N TYR A 81 -16.55 6.53 -1.56
CA TYR A 81 -15.12 6.20 -1.61
C TYR A 81 -14.85 4.96 -2.46
N ILE A 82 -13.76 5.01 -3.21
CA ILE A 82 -13.18 3.87 -3.94
C ILE A 82 -11.75 3.66 -3.44
N ILE A 83 -11.53 2.56 -2.73
CA ILE A 83 -10.25 2.23 -2.11
C ILE A 83 -9.50 1.23 -3.01
N CYS A 84 -8.29 1.61 -3.43
CA CYS A 84 -7.37 0.77 -4.18
C CYS A 84 -6.31 0.17 -3.24
N ALA A 85 -6.40 -1.14 -2.99
CA ALA A 85 -5.50 -1.89 -2.10
C ALA A 85 -4.85 -3.10 -2.79
N THR A 86 -4.93 -3.19 -4.12
CA THR A 86 -4.18 -4.17 -4.91
C THR A 86 -2.69 -3.85 -4.91
N LYS A 87 -1.83 -4.86 -5.02
CA LYS A 87 -0.39 -4.60 -5.27
C LYS A 87 -0.21 -3.96 -6.64
N ASN A 88 0.68 -2.98 -6.73
CA ASN A 88 1.00 -2.31 -8.00
C ASN A 88 2.14 -3.07 -8.69
N MET A 89 1.76 -3.94 -9.63
CA MET A 89 2.71 -4.78 -10.37
C MET A 89 2.55 -4.53 -11.87
N PRO A 90 3.61 -4.13 -12.59
CA PRO A 90 3.50 -3.77 -14.02
C PRO A 90 3.06 -4.96 -14.91
N ASP A 91 3.31 -6.19 -14.46
CA ASP A 91 2.95 -7.42 -15.18
C ASP A 91 1.53 -7.93 -14.86
N ILE A 92 0.76 -7.26 -14.00
CA ILE A 92 -0.61 -7.64 -13.65
C ILE A 92 -1.57 -6.56 -14.14
N GLY A 93 -2.27 -6.85 -15.23
CA GLY A 93 -3.30 -5.97 -15.78
C GLY A 93 -4.72 -6.29 -15.28
N PRO A 94 -5.68 -5.39 -15.57
CA PRO A 94 -5.48 -4.07 -16.19
C PRO A 94 -4.87 -3.06 -15.18
N PRO A 95 -4.33 -1.90 -15.66
CA PRO A 95 -3.95 -0.80 -14.78
C PRO A 95 -5.10 -0.42 -13.84
N ILE A 96 -4.76 0.01 -12.62
CA ILE A 96 -5.77 0.26 -11.59
C ILE A 96 -6.81 1.32 -12.00
N ALA A 97 -6.38 2.35 -12.75
CA ALA A 97 -7.27 3.38 -13.28
C ALA A 97 -8.34 2.79 -14.21
N ASP A 98 -7.97 1.87 -15.09
CA ASP A 98 -8.91 1.19 -15.98
C ASP A 98 -9.77 0.17 -15.24
N LEU A 99 -9.20 -0.51 -14.23
CA LEU A 99 -9.94 -1.46 -13.40
C LEU A 99 -11.11 -0.78 -12.67
N ILE A 100 -10.89 0.39 -12.08
CA ILE A 100 -11.91 1.07 -11.26
C ILE A 100 -12.83 1.97 -12.07
N ARG A 101 -12.46 2.32 -13.31
CA ARG A 101 -13.20 3.27 -14.16
C ARG A 101 -14.72 3.06 -14.17
N PRO A 102 -15.26 1.82 -14.29
CA PRO A 102 -16.70 1.61 -14.31
C PRO A 102 -17.41 2.03 -13.02
N ALA A 103 -16.71 2.08 -11.89
CA ALA A 103 -17.28 2.43 -10.59
C ALA A 103 -17.13 3.91 -10.21
N VAL A 104 -16.32 4.68 -10.94
CA VAL A 104 -16.03 6.08 -10.61
C VAL A 104 -17.18 6.96 -11.05
N THR A 105 -17.78 7.71 -10.11
CA THR A 105 -18.74 8.77 -10.42
C THR A 105 -18.02 10.11 -10.43
N PRO A 106 -17.90 10.79 -11.60
CA PRO A 106 -17.21 12.08 -11.72
C PRO A 106 -17.73 13.13 -10.72
N GLY A 107 -16.82 13.89 -10.10
CA GLY A 107 -17.15 14.92 -9.10
C GLY A 107 -17.69 14.42 -7.75
N HIS A 108 -18.08 13.13 -7.66
CA HIS A 108 -18.68 12.55 -6.47
C HIS A 108 -17.74 11.59 -5.74
N SER A 109 -17.25 10.55 -6.43
CA SER A 109 -16.42 9.52 -5.79
C SER A 109 -15.06 10.07 -5.36
N THR A 110 -14.62 9.70 -4.16
CA THR A 110 -13.27 9.97 -3.66
C THR A 110 -12.42 8.72 -3.85
N ILE A 111 -11.26 8.82 -4.52
CA ILE A 111 -10.41 7.66 -4.78
C ILE A 111 -9.25 7.66 -3.78
N LEU A 112 -9.13 6.60 -2.97
CA LEU A 112 -8.07 6.44 -1.99
C LEU A 112 -7.11 5.32 -2.41
N LEU A 113 -5.81 5.61 -2.48
CA LEU A 113 -4.79 4.61 -2.77
C LEU A 113 -4.06 4.20 -1.50
N LEU A 114 -4.22 2.94 -1.09
CA LEU A 114 -3.46 2.31 0.01
C LEU A 114 -2.20 1.58 -0.48
N GLN A 115 -1.95 1.61 -1.78
CA GLN A 115 -0.81 0.91 -2.39
C GLN A 115 0.52 1.57 -1.95
N ASN A 116 1.58 0.76 -1.91
CA ASN A 116 2.91 1.26 -1.57
C ASN A 116 3.57 1.95 -2.78
N GLY A 117 4.49 2.86 -2.48
CA GLY A 117 5.36 3.48 -3.48
C GLY A 117 5.10 4.96 -3.71
N LEU A 118 5.85 5.51 -4.65
CA LEU A 118 5.79 6.91 -5.06
C LEU A 118 4.99 7.07 -6.36
N ASN A 119 4.36 8.23 -6.54
CA ASN A 119 3.63 8.63 -7.75
C ASN A 119 2.49 7.68 -8.18
N ILE A 120 2.00 6.83 -7.28
CA ILE A 120 0.92 5.90 -7.62
C ILE A 120 -0.40 6.61 -7.91
N GLU A 121 -0.55 7.85 -7.42
CA GLU A 121 -1.71 8.70 -7.60
C GLU A 121 -1.75 9.37 -8.97
N VAL A 122 -0.59 9.59 -9.61
CA VAL A 122 -0.48 10.38 -10.84
C VAL A 122 -1.39 9.84 -11.95
N PRO A 123 -1.41 8.53 -12.27
CA PRO A 123 -2.27 8.01 -13.32
C PRO A 123 -3.77 8.18 -13.00
N LEU A 124 -4.15 8.13 -11.72
CA LEU A 124 -5.54 8.28 -11.28
C LEU A 124 -5.98 9.74 -11.37
N PHE A 125 -5.10 10.66 -10.96
CA PHE A 125 -5.34 12.09 -11.07
C PHE A 125 -5.49 12.53 -12.53
N GLU A 126 -4.64 12.02 -13.43
CA GLU A 126 -4.74 12.30 -14.87
C GLU A 126 -6.01 11.69 -15.50
N THR A 127 -6.42 10.51 -15.03
CA THR A 127 -7.59 9.80 -15.57
C THR A 127 -8.92 10.35 -15.05
N PHE A 128 -8.95 10.83 -13.80
CA PHE A 128 -10.16 11.27 -13.10
C PHE A 128 -9.96 12.69 -12.54
N PRO A 129 -9.78 13.71 -13.40
CA PRO A 129 -9.43 15.07 -12.96
C PRO A 129 -10.53 15.78 -12.15
N GLU A 130 -11.77 15.29 -12.23
CA GLU A 130 -12.91 15.82 -11.46
C GLU A 130 -13.03 15.19 -10.06
N ASN A 131 -12.25 14.15 -9.75
CA ASN A 131 -12.38 13.39 -8.53
C ASN A 131 -11.23 13.71 -7.56
N VAL A 132 -11.56 13.75 -6.28
CA VAL A 132 -10.55 13.88 -5.23
C VAL A 132 -9.75 12.58 -5.12
N ILE A 133 -8.42 12.71 -5.23
CA ILE A 133 -7.48 11.62 -5.03
C ILE A 133 -6.81 11.77 -3.66
N LEU A 134 -6.97 10.74 -2.83
CA LEU A 134 -6.35 10.62 -1.52
C LEU A 134 -5.21 9.61 -1.54
N SER A 135 -4.16 9.93 -0.81
CA SER A 135 -3.01 9.08 -0.57
C SER A 135 -3.11 8.46 0.83
N GLY A 136 -3.09 7.14 0.90
CA GLY A 136 -3.02 6.38 2.14
C GLY A 136 -1.64 5.76 2.34
N ILE A 137 -1.04 6.01 3.51
CA ILE A 137 0.22 5.42 3.94
C ILE A 137 -0.08 4.46 5.08
N SER A 138 -0.22 3.17 4.77
CA SER A 138 -0.49 2.13 5.76
C SER A 138 0.81 1.62 6.39
N ILE A 139 0.88 1.61 7.71
CA ILE A 139 1.87 0.93 8.53
C ILE A 139 1.09 -0.18 9.24
N CYS A 140 1.05 -1.35 8.62
CA CYS A 140 0.29 -2.50 9.09
C CYS A 140 1.00 -3.77 8.66
N GLY A 141 1.26 -4.65 9.62
CA GLY A 141 1.82 -5.96 9.37
C GLY A 141 0.68 -6.90 9.05
N SER A 142 0.31 -7.03 7.78
CA SER A 142 -0.80 -7.90 7.38
C SER A 142 -0.46 -8.74 6.15
N SER A 143 -0.79 -10.03 6.21
CA SER A 143 -0.58 -10.96 5.12
C SER A 143 -1.71 -11.97 5.00
N GLU A 144 -1.86 -12.54 3.80
CA GLU A 144 -2.74 -13.68 3.54
C GLU A 144 -1.85 -14.90 3.26
N PRO A 145 -1.43 -15.67 4.28
CA PRO A 145 -0.60 -16.86 4.08
C PRO A 145 -1.38 -17.98 3.40
N VAL A 146 -2.67 -18.08 3.69
CA VAL A 146 -3.61 -19.04 3.10
C VAL A 146 -4.82 -18.25 2.62
N THR A 147 -5.31 -18.54 1.41
CA THR A 147 -6.46 -17.85 0.83
C THR A 147 -7.65 -17.81 1.80
N GLY A 148 -8.16 -16.62 2.10
CA GLY A 148 -9.25 -16.39 3.05
C GLY A 148 -8.82 -16.32 4.53
N THR A 149 -7.53 -16.46 4.84
CA THR A 149 -6.98 -16.34 6.20
C THR A 149 -5.99 -15.19 6.27
N ILE A 150 -6.27 -14.21 7.12
CA ILE A 150 -5.43 -13.03 7.35
C ILE A 150 -4.67 -13.18 8.67
N GLU A 151 -3.36 -12.97 8.59
CA GLU A 151 -2.50 -12.77 9.75
C GLU A 151 -2.17 -11.29 9.83
N HIS A 152 -2.61 -10.64 10.90
CA HIS A 152 -2.34 -9.24 11.21
C HIS A 152 -1.51 -9.17 12.49
N THR A 153 -0.24 -8.78 12.35
CA THR A 153 0.84 -8.96 13.33
C THR A 153 1.44 -7.67 13.86
N LEU A 154 1.18 -6.51 13.22
CA LEU A 154 1.57 -5.19 13.70
C LEU A 154 0.37 -4.26 13.63
N HIS A 155 0.13 -3.52 14.73
CA HIS A 155 -0.97 -2.55 14.88
C HIS A 155 -1.23 -1.76 13.61
N ASP A 156 -2.50 -1.62 13.21
CA ASP A 156 -2.85 -0.88 12.01
C ASP A 156 -2.81 0.63 12.26
N GLU A 157 -1.75 1.27 11.78
CA GLU A 157 -1.63 2.72 11.68
C GLU A 157 -1.78 3.16 10.22
N LEU A 158 -2.78 4.00 9.93
CA LEU A 158 -3.01 4.55 8.61
C LEU A 158 -2.92 6.08 8.63
N ARG A 159 -2.16 6.64 7.70
CA ARG A 159 -2.15 8.10 7.43
C ARG A 159 -2.85 8.37 6.13
N VAL A 160 -3.79 9.30 6.10
CA VAL A 160 -4.56 9.66 4.91
C VAL A 160 -4.55 11.16 4.72
N GLY A 161 -4.29 11.58 3.48
CA GLY A 161 -4.37 12.98 3.11
C GLY A 161 -4.57 13.18 1.61
N PRO A 162 -4.86 14.41 1.19
CA PRO A 162 -5.06 14.72 -0.22
C PRO A 162 -3.75 14.63 -1.01
N PHE A 163 -3.79 14.03 -2.20
CA PHE A 163 -2.65 14.08 -3.13
C PHE A 163 -2.42 15.51 -3.65
N ARG A 164 -3.51 16.23 -3.93
CA ARG A 164 -3.57 17.67 -4.19
C ARG A 164 -4.57 18.28 -3.23
N ASP A 165 -4.10 19.23 -2.42
CA ASP A 165 -4.95 19.90 -1.43
C ASP A 165 -5.75 21.04 -2.09
N GLU A 166 -6.76 20.65 -2.86
CA GLU A 166 -7.62 21.54 -3.63
C GLU A 166 -9.10 21.26 -3.30
N GLY A 167 -9.94 22.30 -3.35
CA GLY A 167 -11.38 22.15 -3.10
C GLY A 167 -11.70 21.58 -1.71
N ASP A 168 -12.49 20.49 -1.67
CA ASP A 168 -12.92 19.80 -0.45
C ASP A 168 -12.05 18.57 -0.11
N ALA A 169 -10.86 18.43 -0.71
CA ALA A 169 -10.03 17.23 -0.59
C ALA A 169 -9.59 16.93 0.85
N ALA A 170 -9.17 17.95 1.60
CA ALA A 170 -8.81 17.79 3.02
C ALA A 170 -10.00 17.35 3.88
N ASP A 171 -11.21 17.86 3.60
CA ASP A 171 -12.41 17.51 4.35
C ASP A 171 -12.85 16.07 4.08
N ARG A 172 -12.76 15.62 2.82
CA ARG A 172 -12.96 14.20 2.45
C ARG A 172 -11.93 13.28 3.11
N ALA A 173 -10.66 13.70 3.19
CA ALA A 173 -9.65 12.94 3.92
C ALA A 173 -9.98 12.82 5.41
N ARG A 174 -10.41 13.91 6.06
CA ARG A 174 -10.82 13.90 7.48
C ARG A 174 -12.07 13.05 7.71
N ASP A 175 -13.06 13.11 6.82
CA ASP A 175 -14.25 12.26 6.89
C ASP A 175 -13.86 10.79 6.78
N PHE A 176 -12.99 10.42 5.83
CA PHE A 176 -12.47 9.06 5.72
C PHE A 176 -11.76 8.61 7.01
N VAL A 177 -10.86 9.43 7.55
CA VAL A 177 -10.13 9.15 8.80
C VAL A 177 -11.10 8.89 9.96
N ALA A 178 -12.13 9.74 10.10
CA ALA A 178 -13.14 9.61 11.13
C ALA A 178 -14.03 8.35 10.98
N ARG A 179 -14.16 7.83 9.76
CA ARG A 179 -14.87 6.56 9.50
C ARG A 179 -13.99 5.36 9.77
N TYR A 180 -12.75 5.37 9.30
CA TYR A 180 -11.79 4.28 9.47
C TYR A 180 -11.49 4.02 10.95
N GLY A 181 -11.25 5.09 11.73
CA GLY A 181 -10.95 4.99 13.16
C GLY A 181 -12.16 4.81 14.07
N ALA A 182 -13.39 4.82 13.55
CA ALA A 182 -14.61 4.84 14.38
C ALA A 182 -14.77 3.62 15.29
N GLY A 183 -14.15 2.49 14.94
CA GLY A 183 -14.16 1.27 15.76
C GLY A 183 -13.20 1.30 16.95
N GLY A 184 -12.28 2.27 17.02
CA GLY A 184 -11.34 2.43 18.14
C GLY A 184 -10.30 1.30 18.29
N ARG A 185 -10.08 0.50 17.24
CA ARG A 185 -9.13 -0.63 17.23
C ARG A 185 -7.88 -0.39 16.40
N CYS A 186 -7.91 0.59 15.51
CA CYS A 186 -6.78 1.02 14.70
C CYS A 186 -6.51 2.50 14.95
N THR A 187 -5.37 2.97 14.49
CA THR A 187 -5.01 4.39 14.51
C THR A 187 -5.10 4.94 13.09
N CYS A 188 -5.90 5.99 12.88
CA CYS A 188 -5.99 6.65 11.59
C CYS A 188 -5.80 8.16 11.75
N HIS A 189 -4.89 8.73 10.97
CA HIS A 189 -4.49 10.12 11.08
C HIS A 189 -4.72 10.86 9.76
N PHE A 190 -5.26 12.08 9.87
CA PHE A 190 -5.17 13.04 8.78
C PHE A 190 -3.71 13.49 8.62
N ASP A 191 -3.22 13.46 7.40
CA ASP A 191 -1.86 13.86 7.04
C ASP A 191 -1.89 14.99 6.02
N SER A 192 -1.49 16.19 6.44
CA SER A 192 -1.44 17.36 5.55
C SER A 192 -0.25 17.33 4.58
N ASN A 193 0.70 16.41 4.76
CA ASN A 193 1.85 16.25 3.87
C ASN A 193 2.14 14.77 3.59
N VAL A 194 1.22 14.14 2.86
CA VAL A 194 1.36 12.76 2.38
C VAL A 194 2.59 12.55 1.50
N ALA A 195 3.07 13.59 0.81
CA ALA A 195 4.30 13.52 0.03
C ALA A 195 5.51 13.23 0.92
N PHE A 196 5.67 13.97 2.03
CA PHE A 196 6.69 13.70 3.05
C PHE A 196 6.57 12.27 3.59
N SER A 197 5.36 11.85 3.98
CA SER A 197 5.14 10.52 4.55
C SER A 197 5.47 9.39 3.57
N ARG A 198 5.15 9.55 2.27
CA ARG A 198 5.57 8.60 1.23
C ARG A 198 7.08 8.54 1.09
N TRP A 199 7.75 9.69 0.97
CA TRP A 199 9.21 9.76 0.88
C TRP A 199 9.90 9.13 2.09
N ARG A 200 9.43 9.44 3.30
CA ARG A 200 9.95 8.84 4.53
C ARG A 200 9.76 7.32 4.56
N LYS A 201 8.61 6.81 4.11
CA LYS A 201 8.35 5.37 4.04
C LYS A 201 9.25 4.65 3.02
N LEU A 202 9.73 5.34 1.99
CA LEU A 202 10.68 4.76 1.03
C LEU A 202 12.04 4.45 1.63
N LEU A 203 12.44 5.05 2.76
CA LEU A 203 13.65 4.62 3.46
C LEU A 203 13.58 3.12 3.77
N TYR A 204 12.40 2.60 4.11
CA TYR A 204 12.16 1.16 4.25
C TYR A 204 11.88 0.49 2.89
N ASN A 205 10.87 0.98 2.18
CA ASN A 205 10.30 0.29 1.02
C ASN A 205 11.22 0.26 -0.21
N ALA A 206 12.11 1.24 -0.36
CA ALA A 206 13.05 1.31 -1.48
C ALA A 206 14.42 0.69 -1.15
N VAL A 207 14.67 0.34 0.13
CA VAL A 207 15.96 -0.17 0.61
C VAL A 207 15.82 -1.55 1.25
N TYR A 208 15.18 -1.67 2.41
CA TYR A 208 15.01 -2.96 3.10
C TYR A 208 14.29 -3.99 2.24
N ASN A 209 13.19 -3.59 1.58
CA ASN A 209 12.44 -4.49 0.70
C ASN A 209 13.30 -5.12 -0.40
N PRO A 210 13.97 -4.35 -1.29
CA PRO A 210 14.82 -4.95 -2.31
C PRO A 210 16.06 -5.65 -1.75
N VAL A 211 16.69 -5.15 -0.68
CA VAL A 211 17.85 -5.85 -0.08
C VAL A 211 17.43 -7.24 0.40
N GLY A 212 16.32 -7.34 1.13
CA GLY A 212 15.80 -8.64 1.58
C GLY A 212 15.42 -9.53 0.42
N ALA A 213 14.70 -9.01 -0.57
CA ALA A 213 14.33 -9.75 -1.78
C ALA A 213 15.54 -10.34 -2.54
N LEU A 214 16.67 -9.64 -2.55
CA LEU A 214 17.87 -10.04 -3.28
C LEU A 214 18.79 -10.98 -2.49
N THR A 215 18.77 -10.88 -1.16
CA THR A 215 19.71 -11.59 -0.27
C THR A 215 19.06 -12.73 0.52
N ASP A 216 17.73 -12.80 0.54
CA ASP A 216 16.93 -13.68 1.40
C ASP A 216 17.11 -13.44 2.91
N LEU A 217 17.61 -12.25 3.30
CA LEU A 217 17.77 -11.83 4.69
C LEU A 217 16.53 -11.08 5.20
N ASP A 218 16.13 -11.33 6.44
CA ASP A 218 15.14 -10.51 7.15
C ASP A 218 15.79 -9.24 7.76
N THR A 219 14.97 -8.37 8.35
CA THR A 219 15.45 -7.09 8.92
C THR A 219 16.46 -7.25 10.06
N GLY A 220 16.39 -8.33 10.84
CA GLY A 220 17.33 -8.62 11.93
C GLY A 220 18.66 -9.12 11.37
N ASP A 221 18.60 -10.08 10.46
CA ASP A 221 19.79 -10.62 9.79
C ASP A 221 20.53 -9.54 8.99
N MET A 222 19.81 -8.60 8.38
CA MET A 222 20.43 -7.46 7.69
C MET A 222 21.24 -6.57 8.63
N GLN A 223 20.77 -6.36 9.86
CA GLN A 223 21.48 -5.56 10.87
C GLN A 223 22.74 -6.28 11.37
N LEU A 224 22.71 -7.62 11.43
CA LEU A 224 23.84 -8.44 11.88
C LEU A 224 24.86 -8.73 10.76
N CYS A 225 24.47 -8.61 9.49
CA CYS A 225 25.31 -8.90 8.35
C CYS A 225 26.48 -7.88 8.28
N PRO A 226 27.76 -8.34 8.38
CA PRO A 226 28.90 -7.42 8.41
C PRO A 226 28.97 -6.53 7.16
N GLY A 227 29.05 -5.21 7.37
CA GLY A 227 29.16 -4.21 6.31
C GLY A 227 27.86 -3.86 5.59
N LEU A 228 26.82 -4.69 5.62
CA LEU A 228 25.60 -4.46 4.83
C LEU A 228 24.90 -3.13 5.16
N VAL A 229 24.80 -2.80 6.45
CA VAL A 229 24.18 -1.55 6.89
C VAL A 229 25.00 -0.34 6.44
N ASP A 230 26.32 -0.39 6.61
CA ASP A 230 27.24 0.71 6.35
C ASP A 230 27.50 0.95 4.85
N ASP A 231 27.58 -0.13 4.08
CA ASP A 231 27.97 -0.09 2.67
C ASP A 231 26.78 0.00 1.72
N VAL A 232 25.59 -0.48 2.12
CA VAL A 232 24.39 -0.54 1.25
C VAL A 232 23.20 0.18 1.86
N VAL A 233 22.73 -0.23 3.03
CA VAL A 233 21.42 0.23 3.57
C VAL A 233 21.44 1.73 3.84
N ARG A 234 22.38 2.20 4.66
CA ARG A 234 22.45 3.62 5.04
C ARG A 234 22.78 4.52 3.85
N PRO A 235 23.76 4.21 2.97
CA PRO A 235 23.98 4.99 1.76
C PRO A 235 22.74 5.05 0.83
N ALA A 236 22.02 3.94 0.62
CA ALA A 236 20.79 3.94 -0.17
C ALA A 236 19.68 4.78 0.47
N MET A 237 19.54 4.75 1.80
CA MET A 237 18.62 5.63 2.52
C MET A 237 18.99 7.11 2.36
N LYS A 238 20.28 7.46 2.36
CA LYS A 238 20.76 8.82 2.07
C LYS A 238 20.45 9.25 0.63
N GLU A 239 20.51 8.35 -0.34
CA GLU A 239 20.08 8.64 -1.72
C GLU A 239 18.59 8.98 -1.79
N ILE A 240 17.73 8.23 -1.08
CA ILE A 240 16.29 8.55 -0.95
C ILE A 240 16.07 9.88 -0.23
N GLN A 241 16.79 10.14 0.86
CA GLN A 241 16.74 11.40 1.60
C GLN A 241 17.11 12.60 0.71
N ALA A 242 18.19 12.49 -0.07
CA ALA A 242 18.62 13.54 -1.01
C ALA A 242 17.59 13.76 -2.12
N ALA A 243 17.01 12.68 -2.66
CA ALA A 243 15.94 12.77 -3.65
C ALA A 243 14.69 13.45 -3.07
N ALA A 244 14.29 13.11 -1.85
CA ALA A 244 13.17 13.74 -1.16
C ALA A 244 13.41 15.25 -0.93
N ALA A 245 14.61 15.63 -0.47
CA ALA A 245 14.98 17.02 -0.25
C ALA A 245 14.91 17.86 -1.54
N ALA A 246 15.27 17.28 -2.69
CA ALA A 246 15.14 17.95 -3.99
C ALA A 246 13.67 18.27 -4.39
N TYR A 247 12.69 17.64 -3.73
CA TYR A 247 11.25 17.91 -3.85
C TYR A 247 10.68 18.67 -2.64
N GLY A 248 11.55 19.29 -1.82
CA GLY A 248 11.16 20.06 -0.64
C GLY A 248 10.67 19.21 0.53
N GLN A 249 10.95 17.90 0.51
CA GLN A 249 10.57 16.98 1.58
C GLN A 249 11.81 16.67 2.44
N GLU A 250 12.04 17.48 3.45
CA GLU A 250 13.22 17.39 4.32
C GLU A 250 13.06 16.26 5.36
N ILE A 251 13.57 15.08 5.03
CA ILE A 251 13.66 13.97 5.99
C ILE A 251 14.87 14.20 6.90
N PRO A 252 14.69 14.25 8.24
CA PRO A 252 15.78 14.53 9.17
C PRO A 252 16.75 13.34 9.26
N ASP A 253 18.03 13.61 9.52
CA ASP A 253 19.08 12.59 9.54
C ASP A 253 18.83 11.47 10.55
N ASN A 254 18.23 11.79 11.70
CA ASN A 254 17.86 10.80 12.70
C ASN A 254 16.80 9.79 12.21
N ALA A 255 16.06 10.11 11.15
CA ALA A 255 15.09 9.18 10.56
C ALA A 255 15.77 7.97 9.90
N ILE A 256 17.02 8.10 9.44
CA ILE A 256 17.76 7.00 8.83
C ILE A 256 18.14 5.97 9.91
N GLU A 257 18.77 6.40 11.00
CA GLU A 257 19.12 5.48 12.10
C GLU A 257 17.88 4.90 12.78
N ALA A 258 16.83 5.71 12.94
CA ALA A 258 15.54 5.23 13.43
C ALA A 258 14.91 4.19 12.49
N MET A 259 15.10 4.32 11.17
CA MET A 259 14.62 3.33 10.21
C MET A 259 15.43 2.04 10.25
N ILE A 260 16.76 2.14 10.39
CA ILE A 260 17.64 0.97 10.50
C ILE A 260 17.29 0.12 11.73
N THR A 261 16.93 0.78 12.82
CA THR A 261 16.61 0.15 14.11
C THR A 261 15.12 0.04 14.39
N THR A 262 14.26 0.27 13.37
CA THR A 262 12.80 0.32 13.56
C THR A 262 12.21 -1.02 13.99
N GLU A 263 12.82 -2.12 13.57
CA GLU A 263 12.48 -3.48 14.00
C GLU A 263 13.59 -4.01 14.91
N PRO A 264 13.25 -4.58 16.09
CA PRO A 264 14.23 -5.27 16.92
C PRO A 264 14.92 -6.39 16.14
N ILE A 265 16.21 -6.59 16.40
CA ILE A 265 17.01 -7.62 15.72
C ILE A 265 16.36 -9.01 15.89
N GLU A 266 15.82 -9.29 17.07
CA GLU A 266 15.22 -10.58 17.43
C GLU A 266 13.85 -10.82 16.79
N ALA A 267 13.25 -9.79 16.16
CA ALA A 267 11.94 -9.90 15.54
C ALA A 267 11.98 -10.64 14.20
N HIS A 268 13.15 -10.70 13.54
CA HIS A 268 13.37 -11.42 12.27
C HIS A 268 12.28 -11.14 11.22
N VAL A 269 11.85 -9.88 11.10
CA VAL A 269 10.70 -9.50 10.28
C VAL A 269 11.08 -9.55 8.80
N PRO A 270 10.46 -10.42 7.98
CA PRO A 270 10.71 -10.43 6.55
C PRO A 270 9.99 -9.25 5.87
N PRO A 271 10.72 -8.37 5.15
CA PRO A 271 10.09 -7.29 4.40
C PRO A 271 9.11 -7.84 3.34
N SER A 272 8.09 -7.05 2.96
CA SER A 272 6.99 -7.55 2.12
C SER A 272 7.44 -8.09 0.76
N MET A 273 8.47 -7.48 0.18
CA MET A 273 9.06 -7.94 -1.09
C MET A 273 9.80 -9.27 -0.94
N LEU A 274 10.45 -9.52 0.21
CA LEU A 274 11.05 -10.81 0.52
C LEU A 274 9.98 -11.91 0.63
N VAL A 275 8.85 -11.62 1.26
CA VAL A 275 7.72 -12.56 1.33
C VAL A 275 7.23 -12.94 -0.06
N ASP A 276 7.14 -11.97 -0.99
CA ASP A 276 6.79 -12.24 -2.38
C ASP A 276 7.84 -13.11 -3.08
N VAL A 277 9.13 -12.82 -2.85
CA VAL A 277 10.23 -13.61 -3.42
C VAL A 277 10.19 -15.06 -2.97
N ARG A 278 10.00 -15.31 -1.67
CA ARG A 278 9.88 -16.65 -1.09
C ARG A 278 8.67 -17.42 -1.63
N LYS A 279 7.62 -16.70 -2.04
CA LYS A 279 6.42 -17.27 -2.71
C LYS A 279 6.55 -17.38 -4.24
N GLY A 280 7.70 -17.05 -4.82
CA GLY A 280 7.90 -17.03 -6.28
C GLY A 280 6.94 -16.07 -7.01
N GLN A 281 6.60 -14.96 -6.36
CA GLN A 281 5.69 -13.95 -6.89
C GLN A 281 6.44 -12.82 -7.60
N TYR A 282 5.68 -12.06 -8.38
CA TYR A 282 6.12 -10.75 -8.84
C TYR A 282 6.28 -9.79 -7.65
N ILE A 283 7.09 -8.74 -7.84
CA ILE A 283 7.44 -7.75 -6.81
C ILE A 283 7.12 -6.32 -7.27
N GLU A 284 6.86 -5.42 -6.32
CA GLU A 284 6.46 -4.01 -6.55
C GLU A 284 7.67 -3.09 -6.84
N PHE A 285 8.61 -3.50 -7.69
CA PHE A 285 9.89 -2.77 -7.86
C PHE A 285 9.76 -1.41 -8.57
N GLU A 286 8.78 -1.22 -9.46
CA GLU A 286 8.61 0.03 -10.22
C GLU A 286 8.22 1.20 -9.31
N ASN A 287 7.16 1.09 -8.50
CA ASN A 287 6.73 2.21 -7.65
C ASN A 287 7.57 2.36 -6.38
N LEU A 288 8.24 1.31 -5.92
CA LEU A 288 9.09 1.37 -4.73
C LEU A 288 10.51 1.87 -5.02
N ILE A 289 11.05 1.59 -6.21
CA ILE A 289 12.46 1.89 -6.54
C ILE A 289 12.55 2.69 -7.84
N GLY A 290 11.81 2.29 -8.86
CA GLY A 290 11.81 2.96 -10.17
C GLY A 290 11.31 4.40 -10.14
N GLU A 291 10.19 4.68 -9.47
CA GLU A 291 9.62 6.02 -9.36
C GLU A 291 10.53 6.98 -8.57
N PRO A 292 11.09 6.61 -7.39
CA PRO A 292 12.09 7.43 -6.71
C PRO A 292 13.36 7.67 -7.55
N LEU A 293 13.83 6.68 -8.31
CA LEU A 293 14.96 6.84 -9.24
C LEU A 293 14.66 7.85 -10.35
N LYS A 294 13.47 7.76 -10.97
CA LYS A 294 13.04 8.72 -12.00
C LYS A 294 12.95 10.12 -11.42
N ALA A 295 12.40 10.27 -10.22
CA ALA A 295 12.31 11.54 -9.51
C ALA A 295 13.70 12.14 -9.20
N ALA A 296 14.63 11.33 -8.66
CA ALA A 296 16.00 11.74 -8.38
C ALA A 296 16.72 12.21 -9.66
N LYS A 297 16.62 11.44 -10.74
CA LYS A 297 17.21 11.78 -12.04
C LYS A 297 16.65 13.08 -12.60
N ALA A 298 15.35 13.33 -12.48
CA ALA A 298 14.72 14.58 -12.92
C ALA A 298 15.23 15.82 -12.17
N ARG A 299 15.80 15.64 -10.97
CA ARG A 299 16.44 16.68 -10.16
C ARG A 299 17.96 16.58 -10.12
N GLN A 300 18.57 15.77 -10.98
CA GLN A 300 20.01 15.57 -11.08
C GLN A 300 20.68 15.06 -9.77
N VAL A 301 19.90 14.40 -8.91
CA VAL A 301 20.41 13.75 -7.69
C VAL A 301 21.04 12.41 -8.06
N GLN A 302 22.26 12.15 -7.58
CA GLN A 302 22.96 10.88 -7.81
C GLN A 302 22.43 9.80 -6.89
N THR A 303 22.07 8.65 -7.46
CA THR A 303 21.51 7.51 -6.72
C THR A 303 22.09 6.16 -7.20
N PRO A 304 23.42 5.97 -7.19
CA PRO A 304 24.06 4.77 -7.73
C PRO A 304 23.63 3.47 -7.05
N ILE A 305 23.43 3.46 -5.72
CA ILE A 305 23.08 2.25 -4.99
C ILE A 305 21.63 1.87 -5.28
N LEU A 306 20.73 2.84 -5.27
CA LEU A 306 19.34 2.62 -5.64
C LEU A 306 19.21 2.14 -7.09
N GLN A 307 20.07 2.64 -7.99
CA GLN A 307 20.13 2.21 -9.39
C GLN A 307 20.53 0.73 -9.52
N ASN A 308 21.47 0.27 -8.69
CA ASN A 308 21.85 -1.15 -8.60
C ASN A 308 20.70 -2.00 -8.05
N LEU A 309 20.07 -1.58 -6.95
CA LEU A 309 18.93 -2.27 -6.35
C LEU A 309 17.78 -2.43 -7.35
N TYR A 310 17.43 -1.36 -8.09
CA TYR A 310 16.42 -1.41 -9.15
C TYR A 310 16.79 -2.40 -10.26
N SER A 311 18.04 -2.38 -10.72
CA SER A 311 18.49 -3.25 -11.82
C SER A 311 18.43 -4.73 -11.45
N LEU A 312 18.79 -5.05 -10.21
CA LEU A 312 18.72 -6.41 -9.66
C LEU A 312 17.27 -6.85 -9.41
N ALA A 313 16.43 -5.99 -8.82
CA ALA A 313 15.00 -6.26 -8.61
C ALA A 313 14.27 -6.48 -9.95
N ARG A 314 14.55 -5.66 -10.96
CA ARG A 314 14.02 -5.84 -12.31
C ARG A 314 14.48 -7.15 -12.95
N SER A 315 15.73 -7.55 -12.73
CA SER A 315 16.26 -8.85 -13.20
C SER A 315 15.55 -10.02 -12.52
N TYR A 316 15.26 -9.92 -11.22
CA TYR A 316 14.44 -10.89 -10.51
C TYR A 316 13.05 -11.00 -11.14
N GLN A 317 12.37 -9.87 -11.36
CA GLN A 317 11.04 -9.82 -11.99
C GLN A 317 11.05 -10.50 -13.36
N TRP A 318 12.02 -10.18 -14.21
CA TRP A 318 12.18 -10.80 -15.53
C TRP A 318 12.33 -12.32 -15.44
N LYS A 319 13.16 -12.82 -14.50
CA LYS A 319 13.35 -14.25 -14.25
C LYS A 319 12.04 -14.94 -13.86
N VAL A 320 11.27 -14.33 -12.95
CA VAL A 320 9.97 -14.90 -12.53
C VAL A 320 8.98 -14.92 -13.70
N LYS A 321 8.96 -13.87 -14.52
CA LYS A 321 8.11 -13.80 -15.71
C LYS A 321 8.45 -14.90 -16.70
N ALA A 322 9.73 -15.06 -17.03
CA ALA A 322 10.21 -16.11 -17.93
C ALA A 322 9.80 -17.51 -17.44
N LYS A 323 9.90 -17.77 -16.13
CA LYS A 323 9.49 -19.06 -15.53
C LYS A 323 7.97 -19.32 -15.60
N ARG A 324 7.14 -18.27 -15.56
CA ARG A 324 5.67 -18.40 -15.64
C ARG A 324 5.14 -18.53 -17.07
N SER A 325 5.94 -18.11 -18.06
CA SER A 325 5.60 -18.20 -19.48
C SER A 325 6.09 -19.50 -20.14
N ALA A 326 6.90 -20.30 -19.44
CA ALA A 326 7.36 -21.62 -19.84
C ALA A 326 6.42 -22.70 -19.32
#